data_AF-A0A1Q8LRK6-F1
#
_entry.id   AF-A0A1Q8LRK6-F1
#
_cell.length_a   1.000
_cell.length_b   1.000
_cell.length_c   1.000
_cell.angle_alpha   90.00
_cell.angle_beta   90.00
_cell.angle_gamma   90.00
#
_symmetry.space_group_name_H-M   'P 1'
#
loop_
_entity.id
_entity.type
_entity.pdbx_description
1 polymer ?
#
loop_
_entity_poly.entity_id
_entity_poly.type
_entity_poly.pdbx_seq_one_letter_code
_entity_poly.pdbx_strand_id
1 'polypeptide(L)'
;MRAEGGRTPPLSRDRLAELGFALVLFPVGTLLAATAGMRELLERLRAEGTPVSLIDRLGGLDAFAELAGLGEVRELEQRYRADGG
;
A
#
# COMPACT_ATOMS: atom_id res chain seq x y z
N MET A 1 -22.86 3.21 3.87
CA MET A 1 -22.14 2.04 3.32
C MET A 1 -21.16 1.56 4.38
N ARG A 2 -21.28 0.33 4.91
CA ARG A 2 -20.35 -0.21 5.92
C ARG A 2 -19.84 -1.56 5.46
N ALA A 3 -18.68 -1.58 4.80
CA ALA A 3 -17.98 -2.80 4.40
C ALA A 3 -16.96 -3.24 5.47
N GLU A 4 -16.35 -2.29 6.17
CA GLU A 4 -15.52 -2.54 7.37
C GLU A 4 -16.14 -1.76 8.54
N GLY A 5 -16.38 -2.44 9.68
CA GLY A 5 -17.12 -1.88 10.83
C GLY A 5 -18.64 -2.10 10.83
N GLY A 6 -19.13 -3.11 10.09
CA GLY A 6 -20.52 -3.58 10.14
C GLY A 6 -20.86 -4.44 11.37
N ARG A 7 -21.84 -5.34 11.24
CA ARG A 7 -22.28 -6.27 12.30
C ARG A 7 -21.23 -7.34 12.66
N THR A 8 -20.16 -7.47 11.89
CA THR A 8 -19.10 -8.46 12.12
C THR A 8 -18.19 -7.97 13.24
N PRO A 9 -18.13 -8.65 14.39
CA PRO A 9 -17.22 -8.27 15.46
C PRO A 9 -15.77 -8.34 14.95
N PRO A 10 -14.88 -7.45 15.41
CA PRO A 10 -13.46 -7.53 15.10
C PRO A 10 -12.87 -8.75 15.82
N LEU A 11 -12.92 -9.91 15.16
CA LEU A 11 -12.34 -11.15 15.64
C LEU A 11 -10.94 -11.31 15.06
N SER A 12 -10.03 -11.90 15.83
CA SER A 12 -8.73 -12.30 15.31
C SER A 12 -8.90 -13.37 14.23
N ARG A 13 -7.90 -13.47 13.35
CA ARG A 13 -7.82 -14.56 12.36
C ARG A 13 -7.98 -15.93 13.02
N ASP A 14 -7.31 -16.14 14.14
CA ASP A 14 -7.31 -17.43 14.84
C ASP A 14 -8.71 -17.76 15.38
N ARG A 15 -9.45 -16.76 15.89
CA ARG A 15 -10.83 -16.95 16.33
C ARG A 15 -11.78 -17.21 15.15
N LEU A 16 -11.54 -16.60 14.00
CA LEU A 16 -12.31 -16.90 12.78
C LEU A 16 -12.05 -18.32 12.28
N ALA A 17 -10.81 -18.80 12.39
CA ALA A 17 -10.46 -20.18 12.06
C ALA A 17 -11.15 -21.20 12.99
N GLU A 18 -11.16 -20.94 14.31
CA GLU A 18 -11.88 -21.76 15.30
C GLU A 18 -13.38 -21.84 15.02
N LEU A 19 -13.97 -20.78 14.45
CA LEU A 19 -15.38 -20.72 14.07
C LEU A 19 -15.67 -21.40 12.72
N GLY A 20 -14.65 -21.96 12.05
CA GLY A 20 -14.81 -22.71 10.80
C GLY A 20 -14.82 -21.86 9.53
N PHE A 21 -14.40 -20.59 9.58
CA PHE A 21 -14.28 -19.76 8.38
C PHE A 21 -13.05 -20.16 7.56
N ALA A 22 -13.25 -20.50 6.28
CA ALA A 22 -12.18 -20.84 5.35
C ALA A 22 -11.59 -19.62 4.60
N LEU A 23 -12.33 -18.51 4.53
CA LEU A 23 -11.93 -17.28 3.85
C LEU A 23 -12.52 -16.06 4.54
N VAL A 24 -11.72 -15.01 4.68
CA VAL A 24 -12.13 -13.72 5.25
C VAL A 24 -11.70 -12.62 4.28
N LEU A 25 -12.62 -11.74 3.92
CA LEU A 25 -12.37 -10.65 2.98
C LEU A 25 -12.39 -9.30 3.70
N PHE A 26 -11.42 -8.45 3.37
CA PHE A 26 -11.34 -7.05 3.79
C PHE A 26 -11.43 -6.16 2.54
N PRO A 27 -12.64 -6.05 1.95
CA PRO A 27 -12.79 -5.57 0.58
C PRO A 27 -12.47 -4.09 0.39
N VAL A 28 -12.41 -3.30 1.48
CA VAL A 28 -12.18 -1.85 1.40
C VAL A 28 -10.99 -1.36 2.23
N GLY A 29 -10.32 -2.23 2.98
CA GLY A 29 -9.33 -1.82 3.97
C GLY A 29 -8.11 -1.17 3.34
N THR A 30 -7.68 -1.68 2.19
CA THR A 30 -6.61 -1.06 1.39
C THR A 30 -7.02 0.31 0.87
N LEU A 31 -8.27 0.49 0.43
CA LEU A 31 -8.79 1.78 -0.02
C LEU A 31 -8.87 2.80 1.14
N LEU A 32 -9.33 2.35 2.32
CA LEU A 32 -9.38 3.19 3.51
C LEU A 32 -7.98 3.59 3.98
N ALA A 33 -7.02 2.66 3.97
CA ALA A 33 -5.62 2.94 4.30
C ALA A 33 -4.98 3.93 3.33
N ALA A 34 -5.19 3.74 2.02
CA ALA A 34 -4.73 4.69 1.00
C ALA A 34 -5.32 6.09 1.22
N THR A 35 -6.62 6.16 1.51
CA THR A 35 -7.31 7.43 1.79
C THR A 35 -6.72 8.14 3.00
N ALA A 36 -6.43 7.41 4.08
CA ALA A 36 -5.83 7.97 5.28
C ALA A 36 -4.41 8.50 4.99
N GLY A 37 -3.57 7.74 4.28
CA GLY A 37 -2.22 8.16 3.91
C GLY A 37 -2.22 9.42 3.02
N MET A 38 -3.11 9.49 2.04
CA MET A 38 -3.27 10.68 1.20
C MET A 38 -3.70 11.91 2.00
N ARG A 39 -4.64 11.76 2.94
CA ARG A 39 -5.09 12.87 3.80
C ARG A 39 -3.96 13.42 4.65
N GLU A 40 -3.20 12.54 5.28
CA GLU A 40 -2.10 12.94 6.16
C GLU A 40 -0.98 13.67 5.40
N LEU A 41 -0.63 13.19 4.19
CA LEU A 41 0.32 13.89 3.33
C LEU A 41 -0.13 15.31 3.02
N LEU A 42 -1.40 15.48 2.62
CA LEU A 42 -1.98 16.78 2.27
C LEU A 42 -2.09 17.72 3.48
N GLU A 43 -2.45 17.18 4.65
CA GLU A 43 -2.47 17.95 5.90
C GLU A 43 -1.08 18.46 6.27
N ARG A 44 -0.05 17.63 6.13
CA ARG A 44 1.34 18.01 6.40
C ARG A 44 1.84 19.08 5.43
N LEU A 45 1.58 18.88 4.13
CA LEU A 45 1.87 19.88 3.10
C LEU A 45 1.21 21.23 3.41
N ARG A 46 -0.05 21.22 3.84
CA ARG A 46 -0.77 22.45 4.20
C ARG A 46 -0.17 23.13 5.42
N ALA A 47 0.28 22.37 6.42
CA ALA A 47 0.79 22.92 7.67
C ALA A 47 2.24 23.42 7.56
N GLU A 48 3.11 22.70 6.85
CA GLU A 48 4.56 22.93 6.85
C GLU A 48 5.11 23.40 5.50
N GLY A 49 4.30 23.36 4.45
CA GLY A 49 4.76 23.64 3.08
C GLY A 49 5.63 22.53 2.48
N THR A 50 5.86 21.43 3.21
CA THR A 50 6.72 20.32 2.78
C THR A 50 6.26 18.99 3.40
N PRO A 51 6.38 17.84 2.69
CA PRO A 51 6.05 16.52 3.22
C PRO A 51 7.27 15.77 3.76
N VAL A 52 8.45 16.41 3.86
CA VAL A 52 9.74 15.74 4.17
C VAL A 52 9.67 14.87 5.42
N SER A 53 8.96 15.33 6.44
CA SER A 53 8.72 14.63 7.70
C SER A 53 7.91 13.33 7.59
N LEU A 54 7.26 13.07 6.45
CA LEU A 54 6.52 11.85 6.14
C LEU A 54 7.27 10.93 5.16
N ILE A 55 8.31 11.41 4.47
CA ILE A 55 8.98 10.65 3.40
C ILE A 55 9.54 9.33 3.92
N ASP A 56 10.22 9.35 5.07
CA ASP A 56 10.80 8.13 5.67
C ASP A 56 9.73 7.10 5.99
N ARG A 57 8.54 7.54 6.42
CA ARG A 57 7.42 6.66 6.75
C ARG A 57 6.71 6.12 5.51
N LEU A 58 6.74 6.85 4.41
CA LEU A 58 6.14 6.45 3.13
C LEU A 58 7.07 5.54 2.31
N GLY A 59 8.30 5.28 2.77
CA GLY A 59 9.29 4.44 2.07
C GLY A 59 9.97 5.13 0.88
N GLY A 60 9.66 6.42 0.63
CA GLY A 60 10.23 7.19 -0.46
C GLY A 60 9.88 6.67 -1.86
N LEU A 61 10.58 7.22 -2.86
CA LEU A 61 10.37 6.86 -4.27
C LEU A 61 10.91 5.46 -4.60
N ASP A 62 11.93 5.00 -3.86
CA ASP A 62 12.55 3.70 -4.09
C ASP A 62 11.61 2.54 -3.75
N ALA A 63 10.94 2.59 -2.59
CA ALA A 63 9.95 1.58 -2.23
C ALA A 63 8.78 1.52 -3.25
N PHE A 64 8.40 2.68 -3.80
CA PHE A 64 7.42 2.74 -4.88
C PHE A 64 7.95 2.12 -6.19
N ALA A 65 9.20 2.43 -6.58
CA ALA A 65 9.81 1.92 -7.79
C ALA A 65 9.94 0.40 -7.80
N GLU A 66 10.29 -0.19 -6.66
CA GLU A 66 10.30 -1.64 -6.45
C GLU A 66 8.90 -2.24 -6.60
N LEU A 67 7.89 -1.65 -5.95
CA LEU A 67 6.50 -2.10 -6.11
C LEU A 67 6.01 -1.99 -7.56
N ALA A 68 6.44 -0.95 -8.29
CA ALA A 68 6.07 -0.71 -9.67
C ALA A 68 6.83 -1.58 -10.69
N GLY A 69 7.77 -2.42 -10.25
CA GLY A 69 8.54 -3.31 -11.12
C GLY A 69 9.59 -2.59 -11.97
N LEU A 70 10.03 -1.38 -11.57
CA LEU A 70 11.01 -0.63 -12.36
C LEU A 70 12.39 -1.30 -12.41
N GLY A 71 12.72 -2.16 -11.45
CA GLY A 71 13.92 -3.00 -11.49
C GLY A 71 13.91 -3.95 -12.69
N GLU A 72 12.80 -4.67 -12.88
CA GLU A 72 12.62 -5.64 -13.97
C GLU A 72 12.72 -4.96 -15.35
N VAL A 73 12.16 -3.76 -15.48
CA VAL A 73 12.25 -2.95 -16.70
C VAL A 73 13.71 -2.59 -17.01
N ARG A 74 14.50 -2.17 -16.02
CA ARG A 74 15.91 -1.82 -16.20
C ARG A 74 16.76 -3.00 -16.62
N GLU A 75 16.50 -4.19 -16.07
CA GLU A 75 17.20 -5.42 -16.47
C GLU A 75 16.89 -5.78 -17.93
N LEU A 76 15.63 -5.62 -18.34
CA LEU A 76 15.20 -5.84 -19.71
C LEU A 76 15.89 -4.88 -20.69
N GLU A 77 15.97 -3.59 -20.33
CA GLU A 77 16.69 -2.60 -21.11
C GLU A 77 18.17 -2.94 -21.28
N GLN A 78 18.85 -3.40 -20.23
CA GLN A 78 20.26 -3.77 -20.30
C GLN A 78 20.49 -4.96 -21.23
N ARG A 79 19.62 -5.97 -21.15
CA ARG A 79 19.69 -7.18 -21.99
C ARG A 79 19.56 -6.84 -23.47
N TYR A 80 18.52 -6.09 -23.84
CA TYR A 80 18.29 -5.73 -25.24
C TYR A 80 19.22 -4.62 -25.76
N ARG A 81 19.86 -3.85 -24.88
CA ARG A 81 20.93 -2.93 -25.26
C ARG A 81 22.23 -3.67 -25.59
N ALA A 82 22.49 -4.82 -24.95
CA ALA A 82 23.65 -5.66 -25.24
C ALA A 82 23.49 -6.51 -26.50
N ASP A 83 22.27 -6.91 -26.85
CA ASP A 83 21.96 -7.72 -28.04
C ASP A 83 21.80 -6.90 -29.34
N GLY A 84 21.81 -5.57 -29.26
CA GLY A 84 21.60 -4.64 -30.38
C GLY A 84 22.83 -3.80 -30.77
N GLY A 85 24.03 -4.14 -30.28
CA GLY A 85 25.30 -3.46 -30.57
C GLY A 85 26.21 -4.26 -31.50
#